data_AF-A0A930VR90-F1
#
_entry.id   AF-A0A930VR90-F1
#
_cell.length_a   1.000
_cell.length_b   1.000
_cell.length_c   1.000
_cell.angle_alpha   90.00
_cell.angle_beta   90.00
_cell.angle_gamma   90.00
#
_symmetry.space_group_name_H-M   'P 1'
#
loop_
_entity.id
_entity.type
_entity.pdbx_description
1 polymer ?
#
loop_
_entity_poly.entity_id
_entity_poly.type
_entity_poly.pdbx_seq_one_letter_code
_entity_poly.pdbx_strand_id
1 'polypeptide(L)'
;MTRSRRTARFATVVAVAAALVGVPASTAQAHAGAVAFDCGATSDAAVQWLGGAGVWSDAAKWSGASVPGIGSRTDEVCIPPDSQIEVDGTSPRVDLAAFELGRGSVLTLDPGTALFVWGDQSVYRSVTRPTSVVELDGATLGGAGRLRVMGSLNAHRSSGGSPAVLSTRPLSSSVTGRQGIVQVDDVGTLRALGTGSVHVAKRYVVDVRGRVVLRDDADLRLDHGTALLLQPRTHSPGLGKLLIHNDRGLSEGRWDGVAAKATFVNHGIVVKEFATGISQLDVRYFGGGRVREKSGSVRYLIIAQGVPETGPCAHRDFCTAEQTVAVQIPVTDANGAQVEVTRAQASGFAGAVASPVRVAVTDLQTTVAYPVVLRLEYTLSALRRAGAPLDPAKLDVFRAEGDDPFAVIPSCQRHDIPLGARSCLDRGSSSRSGDWVRLVIRTVELSRWVAR
;
A
#
# COMPACT_ATOMS: atom_id res chain seq x y z
N MET A 1 -13.81 -21.21 -80.12
CA MET A 1 -14.30 -22.46 -80.75
C MET A 1 -13.46 -23.62 -80.25
N THR A 2 -13.97 -24.42 -79.30
CA THR A 2 -13.90 -25.91 -79.25
C THR A 2 -14.37 -26.42 -77.87
N ARG A 3 -15.49 -27.17 -77.94
CA ARG A 3 -16.01 -28.27 -77.09
C ARG A 3 -15.33 -28.54 -75.73
N SER A 4 -16.07 -28.45 -74.62
CA SER A 4 -16.93 -29.51 -74.05
C SER A 4 -16.17 -30.75 -73.53
N ARG A 5 -16.23 -30.97 -72.22
CA ARG A 5 -16.65 -32.25 -71.61
C ARG A 5 -17.01 -32.07 -70.13
N ARG A 6 -18.29 -32.30 -69.83
CA ARG A 6 -18.84 -32.51 -68.50
C ARG A 6 -18.40 -33.88 -67.99
N THR A 7 -17.96 -33.96 -66.74
CA THR A 7 -17.86 -35.21 -65.98
C THR A 7 -18.69 -35.04 -64.72
N ALA A 8 -19.85 -35.71 -64.72
CA ALA A 8 -20.71 -35.86 -63.58
C ALA A 8 -20.01 -36.72 -62.52
N ARG A 9 -19.90 -36.23 -61.30
CA ARG A 9 -19.58 -37.06 -60.12
C ARG A 9 -20.88 -37.29 -59.36
N PHE A 10 -21.30 -38.55 -59.35
CA PHE A 10 -22.34 -39.08 -58.48
C PHE A 10 -21.91 -38.90 -57.03
N ALA A 11 -22.73 -38.20 -56.24
CA ALA A 11 -22.62 -38.17 -54.79
C ALA A 11 -23.54 -39.26 -54.23
N THR A 12 -22.94 -40.31 -53.68
CA THR A 12 -23.60 -41.39 -52.97
C THR A 12 -24.14 -40.84 -51.64
N VAL A 13 -25.46 -40.84 -51.48
CA VAL A 13 -26.13 -40.56 -50.20
C VAL A 13 -26.02 -41.81 -49.33
N VAL A 14 -25.20 -41.75 -48.28
CA VAL A 14 -25.19 -42.75 -47.21
C VAL A 14 -26.22 -42.33 -46.17
N ALA A 15 -27.36 -43.02 -46.14
CA ALA A 15 -28.34 -42.92 -45.07
C ALA A 15 -27.81 -43.68 -43.85
N VAL A 16 -27.39 -42.97 -42.81
CA VAL A 16 -27.11 -43.55 -41.49
C VAL A 16 -28.41 -43.57 -40.72
N ALA A 17 -28.95 -44.77 -40.51
CA ALA A 17 -30.07 -45.01 -39.61
C ALA A 17 -29.59 -44.83 -38.15
N ALA A 18 -30.03 -43.75 -37.51
CA ALA A 18 -29.80 -43.53 -36.09
C ALA A 18 -30.70 -44.46 -35.26
N ALA A 19 -30.08 -45.44 -34.60
CA ALA A 19 -30.72 -46.21 -33.55
C ALA A 19 -30.94 -45.29 -32.34
N LEU A 20 -32.21 -44.97 -32.07
CA LEU A 20 -32.68 -44.36 -30.81
C LEU A 20 -32.47 -45.36 -29.68
N VAL A 21 -31.28 -45.35 -29.07
CA VAL A 21 -31.09 -45.91 -27.73
C VAL A 21 -31.55 -44.84 -26.75
N GLY A 22 -32.63 -45.12 -26.04
CA GLY A 22 -33.15 -44.25 -24.99
C GLY A 22 -32.07 -43.98 -23.97
N VAL A 23 -31.60 -42.73 -23.93
CA VAL A 23 -30.81 -42.20 -22.82
C VAL A 23 -31.76 -42.20 -21.63
N PRO A 24 -31.49 -42.94 -20.54
CA PRO A 24 -32.27 -42.80 -19.33
C PRO A 24 -32.22 -41.33 -18.93
N ALA A 25 -33.38 -40.71 -18.75
CA ALA A 25 -33.49 -39.38 -18.20
C ALA A 25 -32.63 -39.35 -16.94
N SER A 26 -31.53 -38.59 -17.00
CA SER A 26 -30.68 -38.31 -15.86
C SER A 26 -31.59 -37.65 -14.83
N THR A 27 -32.07 -38.41 -13.86
CA THR A 27 -32.71 -37.87 -12.68
C THR A 27 -31.75 -36.84 -12.13
N ALA A 28 -32.19 -35.58 -12.03
CA ALA A 28 -31.49 -34.52 -11.35
C ALA A 28 -30.95 -35.10 -10.04
N GLN A 29 -29.64 -35.30 -10.00
CA GLN A 29 -28.96 -35.81 -8.83
C GLN A 29 -29.15 -34.74 -7.77
N ALA A 30 -30.08 -34.99 -6.84
CA ALA A 30 -30.21 -34.21 -5.62
C ALA A 30 -28.80 -34.07 -5.05
N HIS A 31 -28.24 -32.86 -5.15
CA HIS A 31 -26.91 -32.59 -4.65
C HIS A 31 -26.91 -32.94 -3.16
N ALA A 32 -26.06 -33.90 -2.81
CA ALA A 32 -25.81 -34.32 -1.46
C ALA A 32 -25.62 -33.07 -0.59
N GLY A 33 -26.36 -33.03 0.53
CA GLY A 33 -26.73 -31.82 1.24
C GLY A 33 -25.63 -30.80 1.38
N ALA A 34 -25.92 -29.57 0.93
CA ALA A 34 -25.22 -28.39 1.38
C ALA A 34 -25.25 -28.41 2.91
N VAL A 35 -24.10 -28.62 3.54
CA VAL A 35 -23.99 -28.46 4.99
C VAL A 35 -24.26 -27.00 5.24
N ALA A 36 -25.40 -26.69 5.85
CA ALA A 36 -25.72 -25.32 6.24
C ALA A 36 -24.58 -24.81 7.13
N PHE A 37 -23.87 -23.81 6.65
CA PHE A 37 -22.81 -23.14 7.39
C PHE A 37 -23.22 -21.69 7.57
N ASP A 38 -22.95 -21.17 8.76
CA ASP A 38 -23.41 -19.85 9.16
C ASP A 38 -22.33 -18.80 8.85
N CYS A 39 -22.65 -17.91 7.91
CA CYS A 39 -21.88 -16.70 7.66
C CYS A 39 -22.34 -15.58 8.56
N GLY A 40 -21.75 -15.46 9.74
CA GLY A 40 -22.13 -14.41 10.70
C GLY A 40 -21.86 -12.96 10.25
N ALA A 41 -21.27 -12.72 9.07
CA ALA A 41 -21.06 -11.38 8.51
C ALA A 41 -22.01 -11.01 7.36
N THR A 42 -22.86 -11.94 6.91
CA THR A 42 -23.90 -11.69 5.90
C THR A 42 -25.29 -12.02 6.49
N SER A 43 -26.35 -11.62 5.80
CA SER A 43 -27.72 -11.96 6.18
C SER A 43 -28.05 -13.44 5.91
N ASP A 44 -29.12 -13.94 6.53
CA ASP A 44 -29.67 -15.28 6.27
C ASP A 44 -30.13 -15.47 4.82
N ALA A 45 -30.29 -14.38 4.05
CA ALA A 45 -30.67 -14.38 2.65
C ALA A 45 -29.47 -14.43 1.68
N ALA A 46 -28.24 -14.55 2.18
CA ALA A 46 -27.05 -14.60 1.34
C ALA A 46 -27.04 -15.81 0.40
N VAL A 47 -26.58 -15.60 -0.84
CA VAL A 47 -26.37 -16.66 -1.81
C VAL A 47 -25.14 -17.47 -1.39
N GLN A 48 -25.32 -18.77 -1.18
CA GLN A 48 -24.29 -19.65 -0.64
C GLN A 48 -23.53 -20.37 -1.75
N TRP A 49 -22.21 -20.41 -1.64
CA TRP A 49 -21.39 -21.37 -2.38
C TRP A 49 -21.60 -22.76 -1.80
N LEU A 50 -21.89 -23.74 -2.67
CA LEU A 50 -22.23 -25.10 -2.24
C LEU A 50 -21.01 -25.94 -1.81
N GLY A 51 -19.80 -25.39 -1.93
CA GLY A 51 -18.56 -25.95 -1.40
C GLY A 51 -17.61 -26.54 -2.46
N GLY A 52 -16.40 -26.85 -2.00
CA GLY A 52 -15.34 -27.43 -2.81
C GLY A 52 -14.75 -26.48 -3.84
N ALA A 53 -14.06 -27.04 -4.82
CA ALA A 53 -13.46 -26.31 -5.92
C ALA A 53 -14.50 -25.96 -7.01
N GLY A 54 -14.33 -24.82 -7.66
CA GLY A 54 -15.14 -24.44 -8.82
C GLY A 54 -14.89 -23.01 -9.31
N VAL A 55 -15.62 -22.65 -10.36
CA VAL A 55 -15.54 -21.34 -11.00
C VAL A 55 -16.76 -20.52 -10.61
N TRP A 56 -16.58 -19.23 -10.35
CA TRP A 56 -17.64 -18.31 -9.93
C TRP A 56 -18.82 -18.31 -10.91
N SER A 57 -18.57 -18.44 -12.21
CA SER A 57 -19.58 -18.45 -13.26
C SER A 57 -20.44 -19.72 -13.31
N ASP A 58 -20.10 -20.77 -12.56
CA ASP A 58 -20.87 -22.01 -12.51
C ASP A 58 -22.10 -21.86 -11.61
N ALA A 59 -23.25 -21.62 -12.22
CA ALA A 59 -24.54 -21.50 -11.53
C ALA A 59 -24.85 -22.72 -10.64
N ALA A 60 -24.40 -23.93 -11.02
CA ALA A 60 -24.65 -25.13 -10.22
C ALA A 60 -23.87 -25.16 -8.90
N LYS A 61 -22.88 -24.27 -8.72
CA LYS A 61 -22.12 -24.10 -7.48
C LYS A 61 -22.76 -23.13 -6.50
N TRP A 62 -23.85 -22.47 -6.88
CA TRP A 62 -24.54 -21.49 -6.04
C TRP A 62 -25.91 -22.00 -5.58
N SER A 63 -26.27 -21.68 -4.35
CA SER A 63 -27.62 -21.91 -3.85
C SER A 63 -28.65 -21.19 -4.75
N GLY A 64 -29.71 -21.88 -5.14
CA GLY A 64 -30.71 -21.32 -6.04
C GLY A 64 -30.31 -21.31 -7.52
N ALA A 65 -29.18 -21.93 -7.88
CA ALA A 65 -28.71 -22.07 -9.25
C ALA A 65 -28.56 -20.73 -10.01
N SER A 66 -28.14 -19.69 -9.29
CA SER A 66 -27.96 -18.33 -9.84
C SER A 66 -26.61 -17.77 -9.42
N VAL A 67 -25.87 -17.23 -10.40
CA VAL A 67 -24.55 -16.63 -10.16
C VAL A 67 -24.73 -15.24 -9.53
N PRO A 68 -24.23 -15.00 -8.30
CA PRO A 68 -24.36 -13.72 -7.64
C PRO A 68 -23.43 -12.66 -8.23
N GLY A 69 -23.88 -11.42 -8.19
CA GLY A 69 -23.11 -10.23 -8.52
C GLY A 69 -22.95 -9.93 -10.02
N ILE A 70 -23.72 -10.61 -10.87
CA ILE A 70 -23.79 -10.31 -12.30
C ILE A 70 -24.89 -9.26 -12.53
N GLY A 71 -24.50 -7.99 -12.60
CA GLY A 71 -25.42 -6.86 -12.84
C GLY A 71 -26.24 -6.40 -11.61
N SER A 72 -26.11 -7.10 -10.48
CA SER A 72 -26.65 -6.71 -9.17
C SER A 72 -25.58 -6.03 -8.31
N ARG A 73 -25.97 -5.22 -7.34
CA ARG A 73 -25.06 -4.71 -6.26
C ARG A 73 -25.60 -5.01 -4.87
N THR A 74 -26.71 -5.74 -4.80
CA THR A 74 -27.43 -6.04 -3.56
C THR A 74 -27.13 -7.46 -3.08
N ASP A 75 -26.49 -8.28 -3.90
CA ASP A 75 -26.25 -9.67 -3.59
C ASP A 75 -25.22 -9.78 -2.46
N GLU A 76 -25.55 -10.58 -1.46
CA GLU A 76 -24.64 -10.98 -0.41
C GLU A 76 -24.20 -12.42 -0.66
N VAL A 77 -22.92 -12.69 -0.46
CA VAL A 77 -22.34 -14.02 -0.76
C VAL A 77 -21.73 -14.63 0.48
N CYS A 78 -22.02 -15.91 0.68
CA CYS A 78 -21.51 -16.71 1.79
C CYS A 78 -20.72 -17.89 1.23
N ILE A 79 -19.43 -18.01 1.58
CA ILE A 79 -18.53 -19.06 1.08
C ILE A 79 -18.05 -19.94 2.24
N PRO A 80 -18.26 -21.27 2.19
CA PRO A 80 -17.91 -22.16 3.29
C PRO A 80 -16.41 -22.34 3.42
N PRO A 81 -15.93 -22.75 4.60
CA PRO A 81 -14.54 -23.14 4.81
C PRO A 81 -14.02 -24.10 3.73
N ASP A 82 -12.71 -24.03 3.49
CA ASP A 82 -12.00 -24.95 2.59
C ASP A 82 -12.48 -24.97 1.13
N SER A 83 -13.23 -23.95 0.69
CA SER A 83 -13.62 -23.75 -0.71
C SER A 83 -12.46 -23.20 -1.55
N GLN A 84 -12.39 -23.57 -2.82
CA GLN A 84 -11.43 -23.03 -3.79
C GLN A 84 -12.19 -22.45 -4.98
N ILE A 85 -12.21 -21.13 -5.10
CA ILE A 85 -13.08 -20.43 -6.04
C ILE A 85 -12.23 -19.56 -6.96
N GLU A 86 -12.49 -19.67 -8.25
CA GLU A 86 -11.88 -18.84 -9.28
C GLU A 86 -12.91 -17.91 -9.91
N VAL A 87 -12.64 -16.60 -9.89
CA VAL A 87 -13.39 -15.64 -10.70
C VAL A 87 -12.68 -15.56 -12.05
N ASP A 88 -13.30 -16.15 -13.06
CA ASP A 88 -12.75 -16.33 -14.39
C ASP A 88 -13.19 -15.22 -15.37
N GLY A 89 -12.66 -15.28 -16.60
CA GLY A 89 -13.02 -14.36 -17.68
C GLY A 89 -14.50 -14.41 -18.12
N THR A 90 -15.25 -15.46 -17.75
CA THR A 90 -16.70 -15.54 -18.00
C THR A 90 -17.48 -14.60 -17.09
N SER A 91 -16.96 -14.34 -15.88
CA SER A 91 -17.45 -13.32 -14.95
C SER A 91 -16.42 -12.19 -14.79
N PRO A 92 -16.18 -11.38 -15.85
CA PRO A 92 -15.10 -10.40 -15.86
C PRO A 92 -15.27 -9.31 -14.79
N ARG A 93 -16.49 -9.18 -14.25
CA ARG A 93 -16.83 -8.26 -13.19
C ARG A 93 -17.94 -8.86 -12.31
N VAL A 94 -17.68 -8.89 -11.01
CA VAL A 94 -18.62 -9.30 -9.97
C VAL A 94 -18.84 -8.10 -9.04
N ASP A 95 -20.10 -7.73 -8.83
CA ASP A 95 -20.51 -6.62 -7.97
C ASP A 95 -21.40 -7.15 -6.82
N LEU A 96 -20.96 -7.01 -5.56
CA LEU A 96 -21.66 -7.54 -4.39
C LEU A 96 -22.02 -6.42 -3.40
N ALA A 97 -23.04 -6.63 -2.58
CA ALA A 97 -23.23 -5.85 -1.37
C ALA A 97 -22.16 -6.20 -0.34
N ALA A 98 -22.01 -7.50 -0.04
CA ALA A 98 -21.00 -8.05 0.85
C ALA A 98 -20.63 -9.49 0.47
N PHE A 99 -19.49 -9.97 0.96
CA PHE A 99 -19.19 -11.39 0.96
C PHE A 99 -18.46 -11.84 2.23
N GLU A 100 -18.69 -13.07 2.64
CA GLU A 100 -17.88 -13.74 3.66
C GLU A 100 -17.12 -14.91 3.03
N LEU A 101 -15.79 -14.89 3.16
CA LEU A 101 -14.90 -15.98 2.76
C LEU A 101 -14.51 -16.82 3.97
N GLY A 102 -14.93 -18.08 3.99
CA GLY A 102 -14.68 -19.06 5.05
C GLY A 102 -13.19 -19.34 5.33
N ARG A 103 -12.92 -19.95 6.48
CA ARG A 103 -11.55 -20.31 6.90
C ARG A 103 -10.93 -21.32 5.93
N GLY A 104 -9.63 -21.19 5.67
CA GLY A 104 -8.92 -22.09 4.75
C GLY A 104 -9.33 -21.96 3.27
N SER A 105 -10.34 -21.15 2.96
CA SER A 105 -10.81 -20.97 1.59
C SER A 105 -9.89 -20.08 0.78
N VAL A 106 -9.84 -20.31 -0.52
CA VAL A 106 -9.06 -19.53 -1.49
C VAL A 106 -10.01 -18.94 -2.51
N LEU A 107 -9.96 -17.63 -2.70
CA LEU A 107 -10.65 -16.91 -3.76
C LEU A 107 -9.60 -16.29 -4.68
N THR A 108 -9.47 -16.83 -5.89
CA THR A 108 -8.56 -16.33 -6.92
C THR A 108 -9.33 -15.46 -7.90
N LEU A 109 -8.79 -14.28 -8.21
CA LEU A 109 -9.30 -13.42 -9.25
C LEU A 109 -8.30 -13.45 -10.40
N ASP A 110 -8.76 -13.96 -11.55
CA ASP A 110 -7.94 -14.11 -12.73
C ASP A 110 -7.55 -12.77 -13.36
N PRO A 111 -6.50 -12.75 -14.21
CA PRO A 111 -6.07 -11.55 -14.93
C PRO A 111 -7.20 -10.79 -15.61
N GLY A 112 -7.33 -9.52 -15.26
CA GLY A 112 -8.32 -8.61 -15.85
C GLY A 112 -9.73 -8.73 -15.27
N THR A 113 -9.99 -9.66 -14.35
CA THR A 113 -11.27 -9.74 -13.64
C THR A 113 -11.37 -8.70 -12.52
N ALA A 114 -12.58 -8.50 -12.01
CA ALA A 114 -12.81 -7.57 -10.91
C ALA A 114 -13.89 -8.05 -9.94
N LEU A 115 -13.64 -7.89 -8.64
CA LEU A 115 -14.64 -8.03 -7.58
C LEU A 115 -14.83 -6.69 -6.85
N PHE A 116 -16.04 -6.15 -6.89
CA PHE A 116 -16.41 -4.91 -6.21
C PHE A 116 -17.44 -5.17 -5.11
N VAL A 117 -17.22 -4.62 -3.93
CA VAL A 117 -18.15 -4.61 -2.80
C VAL A 117 -18.71 -3.20 -2.60
N TRP A 118 -20.03 -3.08 -2.52
CA TRP A 118 -20.77 -1.81 -2.57
C TRP A 118 -21.62 -1.54 -1.34
N GLY A 119 -21.79 -2.53 -0.47
CA GLY A 119 -22.59 -2.41 0.73
C GLY A 119 -22.16 -1.24 1.59
N ASP A 120 -23.12 -0.64 2.29
CA ASP A 120 -22.83 0.43 3.24
C ASP A 120 -21.83 -0.04 4.30
N GLN A 121 -20.75 0.72 4.49
CA GLN A 121 -19.62 0.32 5.33
C GLN A 121 -19.97 0.13 6.82
N SER A 122 -21.11 0.67 7.27
CA SER A 122 -21.58 0.53 8.65
C SER A 122 -22.47 -0.70 8.84
N VAL A 123 -23.26 -1.05 7.82
CA VAL A 123 -24.25 -2.12 7.84
C VAL A 123 -23.66 -3.43 7.31
N TYR A 124 -23.07 -3.38 6.11
CA TYR A 124 -22.56 -4.52 5.38
C TYR A 124 -21.04 -4.55 5.45
N ARG A 125 -20.48 -5.71 5.82
CA ARG A 125 -19.04 -5.88 5.93
C ARG A 125 -18.63 -7.14 5.19
N SER A 126 -17.88 -6.97 4.11
CA SER A 126 -17.19 -8.11 3.53
C SER A 126 -16.08 -8.55 4.46
N VAL A 127 -15.92 -9.85 4.67
CA VAL A 127 -14.96 -10.42 5.60
C VAL A 127 -14.21 -11.58 4.95
N THR A 128 -12.89 -11.58 5.09
CA THR A 128 -12.09 -12.78 4.87
C THR A 128 -11.70 -13.35 6.23
N ARG A 129 -12.07 -14.60 6.52
CA ARG A 129 -11.83 -15.22 7.83
C ARG A 129 -10.33 -15.55 8.01
N PRO A 130 -9.86 -15.83 9.24
CA PRO A 130 -8.50 -16.30 9.44
C PRO A 130 -8.18 -17.49 8.53
N THR A 131 -6.93 -17.59 8.09
CA THR A 131 -6.38 -18.59 7.15
C THR A 131 -6.97 -18.61 5.74
N SER A 132 -8.00 -17.83 5.43
CA SER A 132 -8.46 -17.68 4.05
C SER A 132 -7.46 -16.88 3.21
N VAL A 133 -7.49 -17.04 1.90
CA VAL A 133 -6.65 -16.30 0.94
C VAL A 133 -7.52 -15.69 -0.13
N VAL A 134 -7.32 -14.40 -0.40
CA VAL A 134 -7.75 -13.75 -1.64
C VAL A 134 -6.52 -13.50 -2.48
N GLU A 135 -6.46 -14.06 -3.68
CA GLU A 135 -5.35 -13.93 -4.62
C GLU A 135 -5.76 -13.02 -5.78
N LEU A 136 -5.02 -11.93 -6.00
CA LEU A 136 -5.22 -11.00 -7.12
C LEU A 136 -4.09 -11.20 -8.13
N ASP A 137 -4.36 -11.96 -9.19
CA ASP A 137 -3.42 -12.16 -10.31
C ASP A 137 -3.68 -11.10 -11.37
N GLY A 138 -3.09 -9.90 -11.22
CA GLY A 138 -3.36 -8.78 -12.14
C GLY A 138 -4.84 -8.38 -12.25
N ALA A 139 -5.60 -8.64 -11.19
CA ALA A 139 -7.03 -8.39 -11.07
C ALA A 139 -7.35 -7.16 -10.21
N THR A 140 -8.62 -6.74 -10.21
CA THR A 140 -9.10 -5.63 -9.38
C THR A 140 -9.96 -6.11 -8.22
N LEU A 141 -9.64 -5.67 -7.00
CA LEU A 141 -10.51 -5.79 -5.84
C LEU A 141 -10.90 -4.41 -5.35
N GLY A 142 -12.16 -4.18 -5.01
CA GLY A 142 -12.49 -3.02 -4.20
C GLY A 142 -13.96 -2.68 -4.16
N GLY A 143 -14.34 -1.47 -4.57
CA GLY A 143 -15.71 -0.95 -4.47
C GLY A 143 -15.83 0.10 -3.35
N ALA A 144 -17.01 0.68 -3.17
CA ALA A 144 -17.23 1.71 -2.14
C ALA A 144 -17.48 1.13 -0.73
N GLY A 145 -17.60 -0.20 -0.62
CA GLY A 145 -17.83 -0.89 0.65
C GLY A 145 -16.56 -1.02 1.49
N ARG A 146 -16.70 -1.79 2.58
CA ARG A 146 -15.60 -2.13 3.50
C ARG A 146 -15.31 -3.61 3.41
N LEU A 147 -14.05 -3.95 3.13
CA LEU A 147 -13.51 -5.30 3.22
C LEU A 147 -12.60 -5.41 4.45
N ARG A 148 -12.97 -6.29 5.39
CA ARG A 148 -12.13 -6.66 6.53
C ARG A 148 -11.35 -7.92 6.21
N VAL A 149 -10.03 -7.80 6.13
CA VAL A 149 -9.11 -8.90 5.85
C VAL A 149 -8.58 -9.47 7.17
N MET A 150 -9.06 -10.66 7.58
CA MET A 150 -8.49 -11.40 8.71
C MET A 150 -7.58 -12.55 8.24
N GLY A 151 -7.73 -12.98 6.99
CA GLY A 151 -6.83 -13.93 6.32
C GLY A 151 -5.66 -13.22 5.61
N SER A 152 -5.32 -13.70 4.42
CA SER A 152 -4.34 -13.05 3.53
C SER A 152 -5.02 -12.47 2.30
N LEU A 153 -4.60 -11.28 1.90
CA LEU A 153 -4.87 -10.68 0.59
C LEU A 153 -3.52 -10.58 -0.12
N ASN A 154 -3.34 -11.41 -1.14
CA ASN A 154 -2.14 -11.45 -1.94
C ASN A 154 -2.40 -10.73 -3.26
N ALA A 155 -1.54 -9.78 -3.60
CA ALA A 155 -1.66 -8.98 -4.79
C ALA A 155 -0.35 -9.03 -5.56
N HIS A 156 -0.42 -9.45 -6.81
CA HIS A 156 0.72 -9.50 -7.69
C HIS A 156 0.34 -9.10 -9.11
N ARG A 157 1.33 -8.64 -9.86
CA ARG A 157 1.16 -8.40 -11.28
C ARG A 157 1.03 -9.73 -12.01
N SER A 158 0.10 -9.81 -12.96
CA SER A 158 -0.04 -11.03 -13.75
C SER A 158 1.12 -11.28 -14.68
N SER A 159 1.25 -12.54 -15.12
CA SER A 159 2.23 -12.94 -16.13
C SER A 159 2.07 -12.13 -17.44
N GLY A 160 0.85 -11.70 -17.77
CA GLY A 160 0.53 -10.81 -18.89
C GLY A 160 0.84 -9.33 -18.66
N GLY A 161 1.31 -8.96 -17.46
CA GLY A 161 1.76 -7.60 -17.12
C GLY A 161 0.69 -6.71 -16.48
N SER A 162 -0.55 -7.17 -16.31
CA SER A 162 -1.61 -6.40 -15.67
C SER A 162 -1.32 -6.24 -14.17
N PRO A 163 -1.32 -5.01 -13.61
CA PRO A 163 -1.10 -4.82 -12.19
C PRO A 163 -2.32 -5.26 -11.39
N ALA A 164 -2.12 -5.80 -10.18
CA ALA A 164 -3.21 -5.92 -9.21
C ALA A 164 -3.60 -4.54 -8.67
N VAL A 165 -4.91 -4.33 -8.48
CA VAL A 165 -5.46 -3.01 -8.15
C VAL A 165 -6.44 -3.10 -6.98
N LEU A 166 -6.27 -2.23 -6.00
CA LEU A 166 -7.26 -1.90 -4.98
C LEU A 166 -7.95 -0.58 -5.35
N SER A 167 -9.23 -0.61 -5.70
CA SER A 167 -9.91 0.58 -6.23
C SER A 167 -11.41 0.61 -5.95
N THR A 168 -11.97 1.81 -5.77
CA THR A 168 -13.43 1.97 -5.61
C THR A 168 -14.22 1.67 -6.88
N ARG A 169 -13.56 1.65 -8.04
CA ARG A 169 -14.14 1.47 -9.39
C ARG A 169 -13.10 0.91 -10.38
N PRO A 170 -13.50 0.45 -11.58
CA PRO A 170 -12.55 0.15 -12.64
C PRO A 170 -11.59 1.33 -12.90
N LEU A 171 -10.30 1.06 -13.14
CA LEU A 171 -9.29 2.10 -13.34
C LEU A 171 -9.60 3.04 -14.52
N SER A 172 -10.30 2.55 -15.53
CA SER A 172 -10.74 3.32 -16.70
C SER A 172 -11.80 4.39 -16.41
N SER A 173 -12.43 4.37 -15.22
CA SER A 173 -13.46 5.34 -14.84
C SER A 173 -12.86 6.72 -14.52
N SER A 174 -13.39 7.78 -15.15
CA SER A 174 -13.03 9.18 -14.85
C SER A 174 -13.71 9.75 -13.59
N VAL A 175 -14.76 9.08 -13.09
CA VAL A 175 -15.54 9.56 -11.94
C VAL A 175 -14.90 9.10 -10.62
N THR A 176 -14.71 10.03 -9.69
CA THR A 176 -14.32 9.71 -8.30
C THR A 176 -15.55 9.20 -7.54
N GLY A 177 -15.50 7.95 -7.07
CA GLY A 177 -16.58 7.33 -6.29
C GLY A 177 -16.59 7.73 -4.81
N ARG A 178 -17.56 7.20 -4.06
CA ARG A 178 -17.46 7.12 -2.59
C ARG A 178 -16.17 6.36 -2.23
N GLN A 179 -15.50 6.79 -1.17
CA GLN A 179 -14.31 6.14 -0.63
C GLN A 179 -14.63 4.68 -0.29
N GLY A 180 -13.71 3.77 -0.59
CA GLY A 180 -13.74 2.36 -0.21
C GLY A 180 -12.63 2.05 0.78
N ILE A 181 -12.79 0.99 1.57
CA ILE A 181 -11.85 0.66 2.64
C ILE A 181 -11.47 -0.82 2.58
N VAL A 182 -10.17 -1.12 2.46
CA VAL A 182 -9.61 -2.40 2.89
C VAL A 182 -9.02 -2.21 4.26
N GLN A 183 -9.56 -2.94 5.23
CA GLN A 183 -9.03 -2.99 6.58
C GLN A 183 -8.31 -4.33 6.79
N VAL A 184 -7.00 -4.29 6.92
CA VAL A 184 -6.18 -5.44 7.32
C VAL A 184 -6.21 -5.54 8.84
N ASP A 185 -6.96 -6.51 9.37
CA ASP A 185 -7.18 -6.68 10.80
C ASP A 185 -5.93 -7.21 11.53
N ASP A 186 -5.93 -7.27 12.86
CA ASP A 186 -4.76 -7.61 13.70
C ASP A 186 -3.96 -8.86 13.27
N VAL A 187 -4.68 -9.88 12.78
CA VAL A 187 -4.11 -11.14 12.27
C VAL A 187 -4.01 -11.20 10.75
N GLY A 188 -4.64 -10.26 10.06
CA GLY A 188 -4.68 -10.17 8.61
C GLY A 188 -3.34 -9.75 8.01
N THR A 189 -3.13 -10.13 6.75
CA THR A 189 -1.96 -9.72 5.97
C THR A 189 -2.35 -9.27 4.57
N LEU A 190 -1.86 -8.11 4.14
CA LEU A 190 -1.81 -7.71 2.73
C LEU A 190 -0.39 -7.94 2.21
N ARG A 191 -0.23 -8.69 1.12
CA ARG A 191 1.07 -8.97 0.50
C ARG A 191 1.11 -8.39 -0.90
N ALA A 192 2.10 -7.55 -1.18
CA ALA A 192 2.48 -7.16 -2.53
C ALA A 192 3.70 -8.01 -2.93
N LEU A 193 3.56 -8.81 -3.98
CA LEU A 193 4.52 -9.85 -4.38
C LEU A 193 4.98 -9.68 -5.83
N GLY A 194 6.12 -10.29 -6.16
CA GLY A 194 6.61 -10.37 -7.53
C GLY A 194 7.25 -9.08 -8.04
N THR A 195 7.07 -8.78 -9.33
CA THR A 195 7.67 -7.59 -9.96
C THR A 195 6.62 -6.52 -10.26
N GLY A 196 6.94 -5.28 -9.92
CA GLY A 196 6.11 -4.12 -10.22
C GLY A 196 5.10 -3.76 -9.13
N SER A 197 4.26 -2.79 -9.45
CA SER A 197 3.45 -2.09 -8.45
C SER A 197 2.08 -2.71 -8.27
N VAL A 198 1.66 -2.87 -7.02
CA VAL A 198 0.25 -3.01 -6.65
C VAL A 198 -0.33 -1.62 -6.48
N HIS A 199 -1.40 -1.32 -7.22
CA HIS A 199 -1.97 0.03 -7.28
C HIS A 199 -3.11 0.18 -6.26
N VAL A 200 -3.12 1.29 -5.52
CA VAL A 200 -4.25 1.73 -4.70
C VAL A 200 -4.80 3.00 -5.35
N ALA A 201 -6.05 2.96 -5.81
CA ALA A 201 -6.58 3.96 -6.73
C ALA A 201 -7.92 4.55 -6.28
N LYS A 202 -8.32 5.68 -6.87
CA LYS A 202 -9.69 6.24 -6.80
C LYS A 202 -10.25 6.40 -5.38
N ARG A 203 -9.54 7.10 -4.50
CA ARG A 203 -9.94 7.36 -3.10
C ARG A 203 -10.12 6.11 -2.24
N TYR A 204 -9.37 5.05 -2.54
CA TYR A 204 -9.33 3.88 -1.67
C TYR A 204 -8.44 4.14 -0.44
N VAL A 205 -8.84 3.57 0.70
CA VAL A 205 -8.06 3.61 1.93
C VAL A 205 -7.69 2.21 2.37
N VAL A 206 -6.41 2.01 2.65
CA VAL A 206 -5.87 0.77 3.21
C VAL A 206 -5.57 1.02 4.69
N ASP A 207 -6.44 0.53 5.58
CA ASP A 207 -6.32 0.64 7.04
C ASP A 207 -5.67 -0.64 7.62
N VAL A 208 -4.46 -0.52 8.16
CA VAL A 208 -3.61 -1.66 8.52
C VAL A 208 -3.39 -1.72 10.02
N ARG A 209 -3.98 -2.74 10.64
CA ARG A 209 -3.73 -3.14 12.04
C ARG A 209 -2.92 -4.43 12.15
N GLY A 210 -3.03 -5.27 11.12
CA GLY A 210 -2.20 -6.46 10.92
C GLY A 210 -0.86 -6.12 10.28
N ARG A 211 -0.64 -6.62 9.06
CA ARG A 211 0.63 -6.48 8.35
C ARG A 211 0.43 -6.19 6.88
N VAL A 212 1.26 -5.31 6.34
CA VAL A 212 1.56 -5.19 4.91
C VAL A 212 2.95 -5.74 4.69
N VAL A 213 3.14 -6.56 3.66
CA VAL A 213 4.43 -7.13 3.29
C VAL A 213 4.74 -6.79 1.84
N LEU A 214 5.87 -6.12 1.60
CA LEU A 214 6.43 -5.88 0.28
C LEU A 214 7.59 -6.83 0.09
N ARG A 215 7.53 -7.67 -0.95
CA ARG A 215 8.55 -8.68 -1.25
C ARG A 215 9.01 -8.60 -2.70
N ASP A 216 10.09 -9.30 -2.98
CA ASP A 216 10.69 -9.41 -4.31
C ASP A 216 11.03 -8.03 -4.87
N ASP A 217 10.41 -7.57 -5.95
CA ASP A 217 10.57 -6.20 -6.48
C ASP A 217 9.24 -5.42 -6.48
N ALA A 218 8.32 -5.79 -5.58
CA ALA A 218 7.01 -5.19 -5.50
C ALA A 218 7.01 -3.89 -4.67
N ASP A 219 6.25 -2.90 -5.14
CA ASP A 219 5.94 -1.67 -4.41
C ASP A 219 4.43 -1.46 -4.29
N LEU A 220 4.02 -0.64 -3.32
CA LEU A 220 2.63 -0.14 -3.26
C LEU A 220 2.61 1.26 -3.86
N ARG A 221 1.89 1.41 -4.98
CA ARG A 221 1.68 2.69 -5.63
C ARG A 221 0.34 3.26 -5.21
N LEU A 222 0.36 4.41 -4.55
CA LEU A 222 -0.82 5.09 -4.04
C LEU A 222 -1.17 6.26 -4.97
N ASP A 223 -2.32 6.22 -5.64
CA ASP A 223 -2.79 7.34 -6.45
C ASP A 223 -3.18 8.54 -5.55
N HIS A 224 -3.30 9.71 -6.16
CA HIS A 224 -3.78 10.89 -5.47
C HIS A 224 -5.16 10.68 -4.82
N GLY A 225 -5.32 11.23 -3.61
CA GLY A 225 -6.51 11.09 -2.78
C GLY A 225 -6.67 9.72 -2.11
N THR A 226 -5.72 8.81 -2.27
CA THR A 226 -5.69 7.53 -1.55
C THR A 226 -4.84 7.62 -0.29
N ALA A 227 -5.06 6.68 0.62
CA ALA A 227 -4.28 6.63 1.86
C ALA A 227 -3.93 5.20 2.29
N LEU A 228 -2.74 5.06 2.86
CA LEU A 228 -2.33 3.92 3.66
C LEU A 228 -2.24 4.38 5.12
N LEU A 229 -3.00 3.75 6.01
CA LEU A 229 -3.02 4.05 7.44
C LEU A 229 -2.40 2.86 8.17
N LEU A 230 -1.29 3.07 8.86
CA LEU A 230 -0.70 2.06 9.73
C LEU A 230 -1.11 2.36 11.17
N GLN A 231 -1.93 1.52 11.77
CA GLN A 231 -2.62 1.79 13.03
C GLN A 231 -2.19 0.79 14.13
N PRO A 232 -2.39 1.13 15.41
CA PRO A 232 -2.33 0.15 16.50
C PRO A 232 -3.33 -0.98 16.29
N ARG A 233 -3.01 -2.15 16.85
CA ARG A 233 -3.91 -3.31 16.88
C ARG A 233 -5.13 -3.02 17.75
N THR A 234 -6.29 -3.54 17.38
CA THR A 234 -7.56 -3.28 18.09
C THR A 234 -7.85 -4.31 19.18
N HIS A 235 -7.58 -5.59 18.91
CA HIS A 235 -7.99 -6.71 19.76
C HIS A 235 -6.79 -7.43 20.41
N SER A 236 -5.58 -7.01 20.09
CA SER A 236 -4.35 -7.57 20.63
C SER A 236 -3.33 -6.45 20.88
N PRO A 237 -2.41 -6.61 21.83
CA PRO A 237 -1.35 -5.63 22.02
C PRO A 237 -0.44 -5.55 20.78
N GLY A 238 0.05 -4.35 20.50
CA GLY A 238 1.06 -4.10 19.49
C GLY A 238 0.61 -3.18 18.36
N LEU A 239 1.48 -3.08 17.35
CA LEU A 239 1.36 -2.13 16.25
C LEU A 239 1.13 -2.86 14.92
N GLY A 240 0.33 -2.27 14.04
CA GLY A 240 0.30 -2.62 12.64
C GLY A 240 1.67 -2.42 12.00
N LYS A 241 2.02 -3.30 11.05
CA LYS A 241 3.37 -3.34 10.47
C LYS A 241 3.37 -3.16 8.96
N LEU A 242 4.30 -2.34 8.46
CA LEU A 242 4.72 -2.35 7.06
C LEU A 242 6.09 -3.02 7.01
N LEU A 243 6.17 -4.22 6.45
CA LEU A 243 7.41 -4.99 6.29
C LEU A 243 7.90 -4.82 4.86
N ILE A 244 9.10 -4.28 4.69
CA ILE A 244 9.73 -4.03 3.39
C ILE A 244 10.93 -4.97 3.26
N HIS A 245 10.77 -6.02 2.46
CA HIS A 245 11.79 -7.06 2.27
C HIS A 245 12.70 -6.80 1.06
N ASN A 246 12.49 -5.67 0.37
CA ASN A 246 13.16 -5.29 -0.87
C ASN A 246 13.64 -3.84 -0.82
N ASP A 247 14.12 -3.33 -1.94
CA ASP A 247 14.58 -1.94 -2.08
C ASP A 247 13.53 -1.01 -2.70
N ARG A 248 12.28 -1.48 -2.72
CA ARG A 248 11.11 -0.67 -3.07
C ARG A 248 10.46 -0.12 -1.81
N GLY A 249 9.23 0.39 -1.91
CA GLY A 249 8.49 0.92 -0.79
C GLY A 249 7.11 1.42 -1.20
N LEU A 250 6.80 2.66 -0.84
CA LEU A 250 5.56 3.32 -1.22
C LEU A 250 5.88 4.38 -2.26
N SER A 251 5.15 4.41 -3.36
CA SER A 251 5.34 5.40 -4.43
C SER A 251 4.05 6.17 -4.71
N GLU A 252 4.19 7.42 -5.13
CA GLU A 252 3.06 8.21 -5.64
C GLU A 252 2.60 7.67 -7.00
N GLY A 253 1.29 7.60 -7.18
CA GLY A 253 0.62 7.09 -8.36
C GLY A 253 0.01 8.19 -9.22
N ARG A 254 -1.10 7.88 -9.88
CA ARG A 254 -1.77 8.78 -10.84
C ARG A 254 -2.47 9.93 -10.12
N TRP A 255 -2.50 11.09 -10.78
CA TRP A 255 -3.18 12.29 -10.29
C TRP A 255 -4.70 12.23 -10.49
N ASP A 256 -5.19 11.69 -11.61
CA ASP A 256 -6.62 11.51 -11.94
C ASP A 256 -7.53 12.71 -11.59
N GLY A 257 -7.00 13.94 -11.68
CA GLY A 257 -7.70 15.18 -11.35
C GLY A 257 -7.89 15.44 -9.84
N VAL A 258 -7.31 14.63 -8.95
CA VAL A 258 -7.35 14.81 -7.50
C VAL A 258 -6.08 15.53 -7.03
N ALA A 259 -6.19 16.81 -6.66
CA ALA A 259 -5.03 17.59 -6.21
C ALA A 259 -4.34 17.01 -4.96
N ALA A 260 -5.10 16.43 -4.04
CA ALA A 260 -4.56 15.85 -2.82
C ALA A 260 -3.62 14.68 -3.14
N LYS A 261 -2.33 14.83 -2.85
CA LYS A 261 -1.33 13.74 -2.98
C LYS A 261 -1.69 12.51 -2.14
N ALA A 262 -1.12 11.38 -2.53
CA ALA A 262 -1.21 10.15 -1.77
C ALA A 262 -0.68 10.31 -0.34
N THR A 263 -1.33 9.65 0.61
CA THR A 263 -1.04 9.84 2.04
C THR A 263 -0.64 8.54 2.73
N PHE A 264 0.41 8.59 3.54
CA PHE A 264 0.78 7.52 4.46
C PHE A 264 0.78 8.04 5.90
N VAL A 265 -0.11 7.50 6.74
CA VAL A 265 -0.19 7.83 8.17
C VAL A 265 0.43 6.68 8.95
N ASN A 266 1.58 6.90 9.56
CA ASN A 266 2.26 5.90 10.38
C ASN A 266 1.99 6.13 11.88
N HIS A 267 1.08 5.36 12.45
CA HIS A 267 0.92 5.14 13.90
C HIS A 267 1.38 3.74 14.33
N GLY A 268 2.04 3.00 13.45
CA GLY A 268 2.50 1.63 13.70
C GLY A 268 4.01 1.50 13.61
N ILE A 269 4.50 0.48 12.91
CA ILE A 269 5.94 0.27 12.69
C ILE A 269 6.26 -0.10 11.24
N VAL A 270 7.17 0.64 10.63
CA VAL A 270 7.82 0.28 9.37
C VAL A 270 9.08 -0.53 9.69
N VAL A 271 9.24 -1.69 9.09
CA VAL A 271 10.42 -2.54 9.25
C VAL A 271 11.02 -2.81 7.88
N LYS A 272 12.29 -2.46 7.69
CA LYS A 272 13.07 -2.92 6.53
C LYS A 272 13.95 -4.08 6.94
N GLU A 273 13.87 -5.18 6.20
CA GLU A 273 14.66 -6.38 6.44
C GLU A 273 15.02 -7.09 5.13
N PHE A 274 15.99 -8.01 5.18
CA PHE A 274 16.54 -8.79 4.06
C PHE A 274 17.31 -8.02 2.96
N ALA A 275 16.81 -6.88 2.47
CA ALA A 275 17.49 -6.10 1.42
C ALA A 275 18.41 -5.01 1.99
N THR A 276 19.55 -4.77 1.34
CA THR A 276 20.61 -3.85 1.81
C THR A 276 20.55 -2.45 1.20
N GLY A 277 19.75 -2.23 0.17
CA GLY A 277 19.60 -0.92 -0.49
C GLY A 277 18.71 0.04 0.29
N ILE A 278 18.14 1.01 -0.43
CA ILE A 278 17.30 2.07 0.15
C ILE A 278 15.86 1.88 -0.31
N SER A 279 14.96 1.67 0.63
CA SER A 279 13.51 1.71 0.41
C SER A 279 13.00 3.14 0.51
N GLN A 280 12.14 3.56 -0.41
CA GLN A 280 11.59 4.92 -0.43
C GLN A 280 10.09 4.91 -0.11
N LEU A 281 9.65 5.84 0.75
CA LEU A 281 8.26 6.18 1.00
C LEU A 281 8.00 7.56 0.39
N ASP A 282 7.71 7.59 -0.91
CA ASP A 282 7.51 8.79 -1.71
C ASP A 282 6.02 9.18 -1.77
N VAL A 283 5.49 9.55 -0.61
CA VAL A 283 4.09 9.94 -0.38
C VAL A 283 4.03 10.97 0.75
N ARG A 284 2.88 11.63 0.99
CA ARG A 284 2.73 12.51 2.16
C ARG A 284 2.79 11.66 3.44
N TYR A 285 3.92 11.73 4.14
CA TYR A 285 4.11 10.99 5.39
C TYR A 285 3.60 11.81 6.59
N PHE A 286 2.74 11.20 7.40
CA PHE A 286 2.25 11.73 8.68
C PHE A 286 2.42 10.70 9.80
N GLY A 287 2.37 11.17 11.06
CA GLY A 287 2.41 10.33 12.25
C GLY A 287 3.81 10.09 12.80
N GLY A 288 3.89 9.72 14.08
CA GLY A 288 5.12 9.45 14.83
C GLY A 288 5.45 7.97 15.01
N GLY A 289 4.90 7.11 14.16
CA GLY A 289 5.12 5.66 14.20
C GLY A 289 6.59 5.29 14.02
N ARG A 290 6.93 4.07 14.44
CA ARG A 290 8.32 3.60 14.54
C ARG A 290 8.86 3.22 13.16
N VAL A 291 10.16 3.39 12.97
CA VAL A 291 10.90 2.87 11.80
C VAL A 291 12.07 2.05 12.30
N ARG A 292 12.18 0.80 11.84
CA ARG A 292 13.22 -0.14 12.24
C ARG A 292 13.93 -0.70 11.01
N GLU A 293 15.21 -0.37 10.89
CA GLU A 293 16.06 -0.80 9.78
C GLU A 293 16.90 -1.99 10.23
N LYS A 294 16.43 -3.23 10.00
CA LYS A 294 17.24 -4.43 10.29
C LYS A 294 18.30 -4.65 9.20
N SER A 295 18.01 -4.20 7.98
CA SER A 295 18.95 -4.18 6.85
C SER A 295 18.66 -2.97 5.96
N GLY A 296 19.70 -2.45 5.31
CA GLY A 296 19.59 -1.27 4.43
C GLY A 296 19.06 -0.02 5.14
N SER A 297 18.36 0.85 4.41
CA SER A 297 17.74 2.05 4.99
C SER A 297 16.35 2.35 4.41
N VAL A 298 15.53 3.10 5.14
CA VAL A 298 14.24 3.62 4.69
C VAL A 298 14.34 5.14 4.59
N ARG A 299 14.07 5.70 3.41
CA ARG A 299 13.89 7.14 3.20
C ARG A 299 12.39 7.45 3.14
N TYR A 300 11.98 8.51 3.81
CA TYR A 300 10.61 9.00 3.74
C TYR A 300 10.59 10.53 3.75
N LEU A 301 9.61 11.12 3.06
CA LEU A 301 9.43 12.56 2.99
C LEU A 301 8.34 13.01 3.98
N ILE A 302 8.75 13.62 5.09
CA ILE A 302 7.79 14.24 6.01
C ILE A 302 7.35 15.59 5.42
N ILE A 303 6.09 15.69 5.01
CA ILE A 303 5.46 16.96 4.68
C ILE A 303 4.77 17.48 5.94
N ALA A 304 5.44 18.39 6.67
CA ALA A 304 4.92 18.98 7.89
C ALA A 304 3.51 19.58 7.67
N GLN A 305 2.56 19.28 8.56
CA GLN A 305 1.25 19.92 8.59
C GLN A 305 1.35 21.36 9.08
N GLY A 306 0.49 22.25 8.56
CA GLY A 306 0.27 23.58 9.14
C GLY A 306 0.57 24.79 8.25
N VAL A 307 0.99 24.60 6.99
CA VAL A 307 0.96 25.72 6.03
C VAL A 307 -0.36 25.65 5.28
N PRO A 308 -1.32 26.58 5.50
CA PRO A 308 -2.38 26.75 4.53
C PRO A 308 -1.71 27.03 3.17
N GLU A 309 -2.07 26.28 2.14
CA GLU A 309 -1.63 26.47 0.73
C GLU A 309 -2.14 27.81 0.18
N THR A 310 -1.76 28.92 0.81
CA THR A 310 -2.15 30.31 0.48
C THR A 310 -0.96 31.12 -0.02
N GLY A 311 0.24 30.52 -0.05
CA GLY A 311 1.36 31.04 -0.83
C GLY A 311 1.18 30.75 -2.33
N PRO A 312 2.02 31.33 -3.22
CA PRO A 312 1.91 31.27 -4.69
C PRO A 312 1.99 29.85 -5.32
N CYS A 313 1.86 28.80 -4.51
CA CYS A 313 1.87 27.38 -4.85
C CYS A 313 0.50 26.85 -5.33
N ALA A 314 -0.48 27.71 -5.61
CA ALA A 314 -1.83 27.30 -6.01
C ALA A 314 -1.94 26.81 -7.46
N HIS A 315 -0.91 27.02 -8.30
CA HIS A 315 -1.00 26.69 -9.73
C HIS A 315 0.28 26.08 -10.27
N ARG A 316 0.16 24.77 -10.57
CA ARG A 316 0.95 23.98 -11.53
C ARG A 316 2.47 23.89 -11.25
N ASP A 317 2.97 22.68 -11.39
CA ASP A 317 4.38 22.28 -11.38
C ASP A 317 5.02 22.15 -9.99
N PHE A 318 5.15 20.88 -9.56
CA PHE A 318 6.08 20.35 -8.56
C PHE A 318 6.34 21.22 -7.32
N CYS A 319 5.54 21.05 -6.27
CA CYS A 319 5.98 21.35 -4.91
C CYS A 319 7.09 20.36 -4.51
N THR A 320 8.31 20.58 -4.98
CA THR A 320 9.49 19.96 -4.36
C THR A 320 9.63 20.58 -2.98
N ALA A 321 9.55 19.75 -1.94
CA ALA A 321 9.82 20.23 -0.58
C ALA A 321 11.23 20.83 -0.59
N GLU A 322 11.36 22.13 -0.31
CA GLU A 322 12.66 22.81 -0.31
C GLU A 322 13.67 22.20 0.66
N GLN A 323 13.14 21.51 1.68
CA GLN A 323 13.86 20.78 2.70
C GLN A 323 13.14 19.46 3.01
N THR A 324 13.91 18.39 3.20
CA THR A 324 13.44 17.09 3.69
C THR A 324 14.26 16.66 4.90
N VAL A 325 13.66 15.85 5.77
CA VAL A 325 14.33 15.28 6.95
C VAL A 325 14.12 13.78 6.96
N ALA A 326 15.22 13.04 7.06
CA ALA A 326 15.20 11.61 7.35
C ALA A 326 15.90 11.34 8.69
N VAL A 327 15.33 10.46 9.49
CA VAL A 327 15.86 10.05 10.79
C VAL A 327 16.14 8.56 10.76
N GLN A 328 17.40 8.20 10.99
CA GLN A 328 17.84 6.82 11.13
C GLN A 328 18.17 6.57 12.61
N ILE A 329 17.36 5.71 13.23
CA ILE A 329 17.54 5.25 14.62
C ILE A 329 18.60 4.14 14.61
N PRO A 330 19.57 4.15 15.54
CA PRO A 330 20.58 3.11 15.60
C PRO A 330 19.96 1.72 15.81
N VAL A 331 20.53 0.72 15.15
CA VAL A 331 20.06 -0.68 15.22
C VAL A 331 20.16 -1.29 16.63
N THR A 332 20.96 -0.69 17.52
CA THR A 332 21.12 -1.08 18.92
C THR A 332 19.94 -0.65 19.80
N ASP A 333 19.05 0.20 19.29
CA ASP A 333 17.85 0.61 20.02
C ASP A 333 16.86 -0.55 20.13
N ALA A 334 16.89 -1.24 21.27
CA ALA A 334 16.08 -2.44 21.51
C ALA A 334 14.58 -2.11 21.69
N ASN A 335 14.26 -0.89 22.12
CA ASN A 335 12.92 -0.49 22.53
C ASN A 335 12.07 0.08 21.39
N GLY A 336 12.69 0.43 20.26
CA GLY A 336 12.04 0.99 19.09
C GLY A 336 11.58 2.42 19.37
N ALA A 337 12.53 3.35 19.40
CA ALA A 337 12.29 4.76 19.59
C ALA A 337 11.22 5.29 18.62
N GLN A 338 10.36 6.18 19.11
CA GLN A 338 9.39 6.86 18.25
C GLN A 338 10.00 8.18 17.81
N VAL A 339 9.83 8.56 16.55
CA VAL A 339 10.37 9.81 16.01
C VAL A 339 9.20 10.69 15.61
N GLU A 340 9.19 11.91 16.13
CA GLU A 340 8.32 12.99 15.73
C GLU A 340 9.16 14.10 15.09
N VAL A 341 8.81 14.48 13.86
CA VAL A 341 9.43 15.61 13.17
C VAL A 341 8.39 16.67 12.91
N THR A 342 8.60 17.86 13.48
CA THR A 342 7.73 19.03 13.32
C THR A 342 8.54 20.20 12.79
N ARG A 343 7.94 21.07 11.97
CA ARG A 343 8.57 22.37 11.69
C ARG A 343 8.46 23.23 12.92
N ALA A 344 9.57 23.76 13.38
CA ALA A 344 9.58 24.78 14.41
C ALA A 344 9.41 26.15 13.75
N GLN A 345 8.74 27.08 14.43
CA GLN A 345 8.70 28.46 13.96
C GLN A 345 10.11 29.03 13.98
N ALA A 346 10.49 29.71 12.89
CA ALA A 346 11.82 30.26 12.68
C ALA A 346 12.03 31.60 13.40
N SER A 347 11.19 31.97 14.38
CA SER A 347 11.25 33.29 15.00
C SER A 347 12.65 33.54 15.58
N GLY A 348 13.40 34.44 14.94
CA GLY A 348 14.73 34.87 15.40
C GLY A 348 15.97 34.26 14.73
N PHE A 349 15.86 33.39 13.71
CA PHE A 349 17.05 32.85 13.02
C PHE A 349 17.20 33.36 11.57
N ALA A 350 17.92 34.48 11.40
CA ALA A 350 18.16 35.08 10.10
C ALA A 350 19.20 34.29 9.28
N GLY A 351 18.96 34.18 7.96
CA GLY A 351 19.86 33.49 7.02
C GLY A 351 19.71 31.98 6.99
N ALA A 352 18.65 31.41 7.56
CA ALA A 352 18.33 29.99 7.45
C ALA A 352 18.11 29.57 5.99
N VAL A 353 18.57 28.38 5.60
CA VAL A 353 18.25 27.78 4.29
C VAL A 353 16.75 27.47 4.18
N ALA A 354 16.13 27.00 5.27
CA ALA A 354 14.72 26.69 5.38
C ALA A 354 14.24 26.84 6.83
N SER A 355 12.95 26.63 7.08
CA SER A 355 12.40 26.65 8.45
C SER A 355 13.11 25.61 9.34
N PRO A 356 13.43 25.94 10.61
CA PRO A 356 13.98 24.96 11.52
C PRO A 356 13.07 23.75 11.69
N VAL A 357 13.67 22.58 11.90
CA VAL A 357 12.95 21.32 12.09
C VAL A 357 13.24 20.81 13.48
N ARG A 358 12.19 20.60 14.27
CA ARG A 358 12.26 19.93 15.56
C ARG A 358 12.16 18.43 15.33
N VAL A 359 13.18 17.71 15.76
CA VAL A 359 13.20 16.25 15.79
C VAL A 359 13.14 15.83 17.25
N ALA A 360 12.01 15.25 17.64
CA ALA A 360 11.80 14.64 18.94
C ALA A 360 11.80 13.11 18.78
N VAL A 361 12.42 12.41 19.73
CA VAL A 361 12.60 10.97 19.72
C VAL A 361 12.36 10.45 21.14
N THR A 362 11.28 9.72 21.35
CA THR A 362 10.97 9.17 22.68
C THR A 362 11.50 7.74 22.78
N ASP A 363 11.85 7.33 24.00
CA ASP A 363 12.38 6.00 24.35
C ASP A 363 13.69 5.60 23.65
N LEU A 364 14.46 6.60 23.20
CA LEU A 364 15.70 6.42 22.47
C LEU A 364 16.85 5.96 23.37
N GLN A 365 17.41 4.79 23.08
CA GLN A 365 18.67 4.36 23.67
C GLN A 365 19.83 4.60 22.70
N THR A 366 20.41 5.79 22.76
CA THR A 366 21.62 6.13 21.99
C THR A 366 22.84 6.27 22.86
N THR A 367 23.98 5.95 22.29
CA THR A 367 25.29 6.29 22.83
C THR A 367 26.08 7.03 21.77
N VAL A 368 27.22 7.62 22.15
CA VAL A 368 28.15 8.23 21.18
C VAL A 368 28.60 7.21 20.11
N ALA A 369 28.72 5.93 20.48
CA ALA A 369 29.08 4.85 19.55
C ALA A 369 27.93 4.46 18.59
N TYR A 370 26.68 4.71 19.00
CA TYR A 370 25.48 4.40 18.22
C TYR A 370 24.52 5.60 18.23
N PRO A 371 24.88 6.70 17.53
CA PRO A 371 24.05 7.89 17.50
C PRO A 371 22.85 7.73 16.55
N VAL A 372 21.83 8.56 16.75
CA VAL A 372 20.84 8.82 15.70
C VAL A 372 21.52 9.55 14.56
N VAL A 373 21.23 9.14 13.33
CA VAL A 373 21.69 9.81 12.12
C VAL A 373 20.51 10.58 11.53
N LEU A 374 20.57 11.91 11.63
CA LEU A 374 19.64 12.81 10.97
C LEU A 374 20.23 13.22 9.61
N ARG A 375 19.39 13.23 8.58
CA ARG A 375 19.76 13.70 7.24
C ARG A 375 18.84 14.86 6.90
N LEU A 376 19.40 16.06 6.81
CA LEU A 376 18.70 17.23 6.29
C LEU A 376 19.06 17.38 4.82
N GLU A 377 18.08 17.28 3.93
CA GLU A 377 18.31 17.46 2.49
C GLU A 377 17.67 18.76 2.03
N TYR A 378 18.41 19.55 1.27
CA TYR A 378 17.97 20.84 0.74
C TYR A 378 18.07 20.84 -0.77
N THR A 379 17.09 21.43 -1.45
CA THR A 379 17.19 21.66 -2.89
C THR A 379 18.25 22.73 -3.19
N LEU A 380 18.94 22.64 -4.32
CA LEU A 380 19.87 23.70 -4.76
C LEU A 380 19.16 25.04 -4.90
N SER A 381 17.88 25.03 -5.30
CA SER A 381 17.07 26.25 -5.42
C SER A 381 16.79 26.91 -4.07
N ALA A 382 16.59 26.14 -2.99
CA ALA A 382 16.45 26.66 -1.63
C ALA A 382 17.77 27.28 -1.14
N LEU A 383 18.89 26.57 -1.32
CA LEU A 383 20.22 27.06 -0.96
C LEU A 383 20.59 28.36 -1.68
N ARG A 384 20.34 28.44 -3.00
CA ARG A 384 20.59 29.66 -3.79
C ARG A 384 19.78 30.86 -3.30
N ARG A 385 18.49 30.66 -2.98
CA ARG A 385 17.63 31.71 -2.44
C ARG A 385 18.12 32.23 -1.10
N ALA A 386 18.62 31.34 -0.25
CA ALA A 386 19.19 31.70 1.05
C ALA A 386 20.60 32.32 0.95
N GLY A 387 21.22 32.31 -0.24
CA GLY A 387 22.62 32.72 -0.43
C GLY A 387 23.62 31.76 0.21
N ALA A 388 23.20 30.52 0.49
CA ALA A 388 24.00 29.52 1.18
C ALA A 388 24.93 28.76 0.21
N PRO A 389 26.10 28.27 0.67
CA PRO A 389 26.98 27.46 -0.14
C PRO A 389 26.31 26.20 -0.68
N LEU A 390 26.60 25.85 -1.94
CA LEU A 390 26.14 24.59 -2.54
C LEU A 390 27.03 23.39 -2.16
N ASP A 391 28.17 23.67 -1.54
CA ASP A 391 29.11 22.68 -1.04
C ASP A 391 28.75 22.32 0.41
N PRO A 392 28.35 21.07 0.70
CA PRO A 392 28.02 20.64 2.06
C PRO A 392 29.18 20.82 3.05
N ALA A 393 30.44 20.84 2.58
CA ALA A 393 31.59 21.10 3.44
C ALA A 393 31.70 22.55 3.93
N LYS A 394 30.89 23.46 3.37
CA LYS A 394 30.86 24.89 3.73
C LYS A 394 29.57 25.32 4.42
N LEU A 395 28.60 24.41 4.56
CA LEU A 395 27.37 24.66 5.31
C LEU A 395 27.60 24.44 6.79
N ASP A 396 26.92 25.25 7.60
CA ASP A 396 26.89 25.09 9.03
C ASP A 396 25.51 24.61 9.49
N VAL A 397 25.49 23.72 10.47
CA VAL A 397 24.27 23.24 11.10
C VAL A 397 24.20 23.78 12.51
N PHE A 398 23.04 24.31 12.87
CA PHE A 398 22.75 24.85 14.17
C PHE A 398 21.73 23.97 14.89
N ARG A 399 21.90 23.89 16.20
CA ARG A 399 21.10 23.12 17.15
C ARG A 399 20.53 24.05 18.23
N ALA A 400 19.29 23.81 18.65
CA ALA A 400 18.69 24.43 19.83
C ALA A 400 17.83 23.44 20.62
N GLU A 401 17.96 23.44 21.96
CA GLU A 401 17.09 22.69 22.88
C GLU A 401 15.92 23.58 23.33
N GLY A 402 14.69 23.05 23.37
CA GLY A 402 13.52 23.82 23.82
C GLY A 402 13.36 25.15 23.08
N ASP A 403 13.42 26.26 23.83
CA ASP A 403 13.37 27.64 23.32
C ASP A 403 14.74 28.33 23.25
N ASP A 404 15.83 27.61 23.53
CA ASP A 404 17.19 28.14 23.56
C ASP A 404 17.64 28.69 22.20
N PRO A 405 18.58 29.66 22.17
CA PRO A 405 19.14 30.14 20.93
C PRO A 405 19.88 29.04 20.18
N PHE A 406 19.85 29.14 18.85
CA PHE A 406 20.58 28.25 17.95
C PHE A 406 22.10 28.43 18.09
N ALA A 407 22.81 27.34 18.37
CA ALA A 407 24.26 27.28 18.42
C ALA A 407 24.80 26.34 17.34
N VAL A 408 25.95 26.68 16.75
CA VAL A 408 26.58 25.83 15.73
C VAL A 408 27.05 24.51 16.36
N ILE A 409 26.88 23.40 15.65
CA ILE A 409 27.41 22.10 16.08
C ILE A 409 28.81 21.87 15.52
N PRO A 410 29.69 21.16 16.24
CA PRO A 410 31.02 20.83 15.74
C PRO A 410 30.94 19.83 14.58
N SER A 411 32.03 19.68 13.83
CA SER A 411 32.17 18.60 12.83
C SER A 411 32.51 17.27 13.53
N CYS A 412 32.04 16.14 12.98
CA CYS A 412 32.36 14.82 13.52
C CYS A 412 33.84 14.46 13.27
N GLN A 413 34.46 13.74 14.20
CA GLN A 413 35.80 13.17 14.02
C GLN A 413 35.67 11.77 13.44
N ARG A 414 35.91 11.60 12.14
CA ARG A 414 35.78 10.28 11.45
C ARG A 414 34.45 9.58 11.73
N HIS A 415 33.35 10.34 11.69
CA HIS A 415 31.97 9.92 12.00
C HIS A 415 31.61 9.84 13.50
N ASP A 416 32.54 10.07 14.41
CA ASP A 416 32.25 10.06 15.85
C ASP A 416 31.87 11.45 16.36
N ILE A 417 30.93 11.49 17.31
CA ILE A 417 30.59 12.72 18.04
C ILE A 417 31.78 13.10 18.92
N PRO A 418 32.37 14.31 18.78
CA PRO A 418 33.49 14.73 19.60
C PRO A 418 33.16 14.66 21.10
N LEU A 419 34.18 14.36 21.92
CA LEU A 419 34.04 14.34 23.37
C LEU A 419 33.43 15.66 23.90
N GLY A 420 32.40 15.55 24.73
CA GLY A 420 31.68 16.70 25.29
C GLY A 420 30.59 17.30 24.39
N ALA A 421 30.51 16.89 23.11
CA ALA A 421 29.42 17.28 22.23
C ALA A 421 28.25 16.27 22.30
N ARG A 422 27.03 16.76 22.10
CA ARG A 422 25.80 15.94 21.99
C ARG A 422 25.42 15.65 20.54
N SER A 423 26.08 16.31 19.61
CA SER A 423 25.84 16.18 18.18
C SER A 423 27.00 16.71 17.37
N CYS A 424 27.12 16.23 16.13
CA CYS A 424 28.10 16.75 15.19
C CYS A 424 27.59 16.66 13.74
N LEU A 425 28.12 17.54 12.88
CA LEU A 425 27.94 17.48 11.43
C LEU A 425 28.98 16.52 10.83
N ASP A 426 28.51 15.40 10.30
CA ASP A 426 29.31 14.41 9.59
C ASP A 426 29.56 14.88 8.15
N ARG A 427 30.57 15.75 7.99
CA ARG A 427 30.94 16.28 6.68
C ARG A 427 31.38 15.20 5.70
N GLY A 428 31.95 14.09 6.16
CA GLY A 428 32.38 12.97 5.31
C GLY A 428 31.20 12.20 4.71
N SER A 429 30.09 12.11 5.45
CA SER A 429 28.84 11.51 4.96
C SER A 429 27.89 12.50 4.28
N SER A 430 28.15 13.80 4.44
CA SER A 430 27.40 14.87 3.78
C SER A 430 27.81 14.96 2.31
N SER A 431 26.85 15.16 1.43
CA SER A 431 27.10 15.04 -0.02
C SER A 431 26.15 15.89 -0.83
N ARG A 432 26.57 16.22 -2.04
CA ARG A 432 25.70 16.77 -3.08
C ARG A 432 25.33 15.66 -4.06
N SER A 433 24.06 15.53 -4.39
CA SER A 433 23.55 14.52 -5.33
C SER A 433 22.46 15.13 -6.18
N GLY A 434 22.75 15.32 -7.48
CA GLY A 434 21.85 16.01 -8.40
C GLY A 434 21.47 17.42 -7.91
N ASP A 435 20.16 17.65 -7.78
CA ASP A 435 19.58 18.91 -7.31
C ASP A 435 19.45 19.03 -5.79
N TRP A 436 20.12 18.15 -5.04
CA TRP A 436 20.04 18.11 -3.58
C TRP A 436 21.41 18.19 -2.91
N VAL A 437 21.44 18.86 -1.76
CA VAL A 437 22.54 18.81 -0.79
C VAL A 437 22.04 18.13 0.46
N ARG A 438 22.72 17.06 0.87
CA ARG A 438 22.46 16.30 2.09
C ARG A 438 23.49 16.66 3.15
N LEU A 439 23.00 17.10 4.30
CA LEU A 439 23.78 17.24 5.53
C LEU A 439 23.46 16.08 6.46
N VAL A 440 24.49 15.39 6.92
CA VAL A 440 24.37 14.26 7.84
C VAL A 440 24.78 14.71 9.23
N ILE A 441 23.84 14.66 10.18
CA ILE A 441 24.06 15.04 11.57
C ILE A 441 23.98 13.76 12.40
N ARG A 442 24.94 13.59 13.30
CA ARG A 442 24.91 12.51 14.30
C ARG A 442 24.56 13.13 15.64
N THR A 443 23.59 12.58 16.34
CA THR A 443 23.13 13.12 17.63
C THR A 443 22.65 12.03 18.57
N VAL A 444 22.72 12.31 19.87
CA VAL A 444 22.19 11.44 20.93
C VAL A 444 20.94 12.04 21.61
N GLU A 445 20.40 13.15 21.09
CA GLU A 445 19.37 13.93 21.78
C GLU A 445 18.36 14.62 20.85
N LEU A 446 17.30 15.12 21.49
CA LEU A 446 16.22 15.86 20.82
C LEU A 446 16.65 17.29 20.58
N SER A 447 16.23 17.85 19.45
CA SER A 447 16.58 19.24 19.16
C SER A 447 15.81 19.84 18.01
N ARG A 448 15.93 21.16 17.91
CA ARG A 448 15.62 21.94 16.70
C ARG A 448 16.89 22.08 15.88
N TRP A 449 16.78 21.86 14.58
CA TRP A 449 17.90 21.84 13.65
C TRP A 449 17.64 22.79 12.48
N VAL A 450 18.66 23.53 12.08
CA VAL A 450 18.60 24.42 10.91
C VAL A 450 19.98 24.52 10.27
N ALA A 451 20.03 24.60 8.93
CA ALA A 451 21.26 24.88 8.20
C ALA A 451 21.33 26.34 7.76
N ARG A 452 22.55 26.86 7.63
CA ARG A 452 22.87 28.18 7.11
C ARG A 452 24.06 28.12 6.16
#